data_AF-A0A0Q0HIN0-F1
#
_entry.id   AF-A0A0Q0HIN0-F1
#
_cell.length_a   1.000
_cell.length_b   1.000
_cell.length_c   1.000
_cell.angle_alpha   90.00
_cell.angle_beta   90.00
_cell.angle_gamma   90.00
#
_symmetry.space_group_name_H-M   'P 1'
#
loop_
_entity.id
_entity.type
_entity.pdbx_description
1 polymer ?
#
loop_
_entity_poly.entity_id
_entity_poly.type
_entity_poly.pdbx_seq_one_letter_code
_entity_poly.pdbx_strand_id
1 'polypeptide(L)'
;MRKKHISAYQSIGGKSARVKSNRRKHTLLIPKVFTLYNAPENVLMITKEVADLINHKHINHLHIDHRKCEQHDLSAELLLANAVRSLDALKTKNGARFKISGNFPENEKMKRLLSSIGVVKETAAKRYHLNNKNDLKLYKKISDPNEKESLFSNNRKKDATTEFVPYIDDCLSFINARMDREESTKLNHYLGEVLGNAEEHSGEKLWTLLGYLDAKNPDDLYCEIVILNIGKTIYQTFDEKRNVEIVNGSWQSYLAKHLGKLNEEQLTLVHSMQQNISSKLDEQIDRGQGSKHLINLFHHLTEECNRLNLENNVTSSSKPQMLILSGGAMLKFDGTYKPSEDSKGLMRFALNSENSIEIEPDECYIPSLRHGVAFPGTTIYIRFSLQQSELVSL
;
A
#
# COMPACT_ATOMS: atom_id res chain seq x y z
N MET A 1 -15.02 -2.64 11.92
CA MET A 1 -13.60 -2.59 11.51
C MET A 1 -12.77 -3.80 11.99
N ARG A 2 -12.38 -3.92 13.27
CA ARG A 2 -11.42 -4.95 13.75
C ARG A 2 -11.77 -6.41 13.39
N LYS A 3 -13.04 -6.81 13.54
CA LYS A 3 -13.53 -8.13 13.11
C LYS A 3 -13.41 -8.34 11.60
N LYS A 4 -13.70 -7.31 10.80
CA LYS A 4 -13.60 -7.35 9.33
C LYS A 4 -12.14 -7.53 8.92
N HIS A 5 -11.19 -6.80 9.54
CA HIS A 5 -9.75 -7.00 9.29
C HIS A 5 -9.29 -8.42 9.61
N ILE A 6 -9.61 -8.97 10.79
CA ILE A 6 -9.21 -10.35 11.12
C ILE A 6 -9.83 -11.34 10.13
N SER A 7 -11.12 -11.21 9.82
CA SER A 7 -11.79 -12.13 8.88
C SER A 7 -11.14 -12.08 7.49
N ALA A 8 -10.81 -10.87 7.00
CA ALA A 8 -10.08 -10.68 5.76
C ALA A 8 -8.68 -11.31 5.81
N TYR A 9 -7.91 -11.06 6.86
CA TYR A 9 -6.56 -11.65 6.99
C TYR A 9 -6.57 -13.17 7.14
N GLN A 10 -7.63 -13.75 7.73
CA GLN A 10 -7.83 -15.20 7.75
C GLN A 10 -8.15 -15.77 6.36
N SER A 11 -8.74 -14.98 5.45
CA SER A 11 -9.04 -15.40 4.08
C SER A 11 -7.84 -15.37 3.14
N ILE A 12 -6.71 -14.79 3.55
CA ILE A 12 -5.43 -14.99 2.86
C ILE A 12 -5.20 -16.51 2.82
N GLY A 13 -5.07 -17.08 1.63
CA GLY A 13 -4.82 -18.53 1.52
C GLY A 13 -3.34 -18.87 1.68
N GLY A 14 -3.05 -20.16 1.62
CA GLY A 14 -1.78 -20.74 2.08
C GLY A 14 -1.93 -21.50 3.40
N LYS A 15 -1.00 -22.41 3.67
CA LYS A 15 -1.03 -23.24 4.89
C LYS A 15 -0.74 -22.37 6.11
N SER A 16 -1.68 -22.30 7.05
CA SER A 16 -1.45 -21.66 8.35
C SER A 16 -0.28 -22.34 9.06
N ALA A 17 0.55 -21.55 9.74
CA ALA A 17 1.66 -22.11 10.52
C ALA A 17 1.13 -23.09 11.56
N ARG A 18 1.82 -24.23 11.74
CA ARG A 18 1.46 -25.21 12.77
C ARG A 18 1.70 -24.61 14.16
N VAL A 19 0.65 -24.04 14.76
CA VAL A 19 0.66 -23.62 16.16
C VAL A 19 0.75 -24.88 17.02
N LYS A 20 1.81 -24.98 17.84
CA LYS A 20 1.98 -26.12 18.77
C LYS A 20 0.90 -26.08 19.85
N SER A 21 0.04 -27.10 19.91
CA SER A 21 -1.18 -27.15 20.73
C SER A 21 -1.00 -26.92 22.23
N ASN A 22 0.21 -27.13 22.78
CA ASN A 22 0.45 -27.15 24.22
C ASN A 22 1.13 -25.89 24.78
N ARG A 23 1.46 -24.90 23.94
CA ARG A 23 2.16 -23.68 24.40
C ARG A 23 1.16 -22.53 24.57
N ARG A 24 1.22 -21.80 25.68
CA ARG A 24 0.44 -20.54 25.86
C ARG A 24 1.03 -19.35 25.12
N LYS A 25 2.31 -19.43 24.76
CA LYS A 25 3.08 -18.42 24.04
C LYS A 25 3.31 -18.86 22.60
N HIS A 26 2.90 -18.02 21.66
CA HIS A 26 3.25 -18.10 20.25
C HIS A 26 4.42 -17.15 19.95
N THR A 27 5.43 -17.63 19.24
CA THR A 27 6.55 -16.79 18.78
C THR A 27 6.47 -16.66 17.28
N LEU A 28 6.32 -15.42 16.82
CA LEU A 28 6.36 -15.03 15.42
C LEU A 28 7.76 -14.53 15.08
N LEU A 29 8.41 -15.18 14.12
CA LEU A 29 9.74 -14.78 13.65
C LEU A 29 9.60 -13.95 12.37
N ILE A 30 10.07 -12.71 12.40
CA ILE A 30 10.07 -11.86 11.21
C ILE A 30 11.29 -12.22 10.34
N PRO A 31 11.10 -12.47 9.03
CA PRO A 31 12.19 -12.87 8.13
C PRO A 31 13.16 -11.72 7.88
N LYS A 32 14.31 -12.05 7.26
CA LYS A 32 15.30 -11.05 6.83
C LYS A 32 14.71 -9.98 5.91
N VAL A 33 13.86 -10.39 4.96
CA VAL A 33 13.17 -9.50 4.03
C VAL A 33 11.67 -9.55 4.32
N PHE A 34 11.16 -8.47 4.90
CA PHE A 34 9.77 -8.29 5.31
C PHE A 34 9.16 -7.07 4.61
N THR A 35 9.05 -7.14 3.28
CA THR A 35 8.54 -6.05 2.43
C THR A 35 7.44 -6.59 1.51
N LEU A 36 6.40 -5.79 1.22
CA LEU A 36 5.45 -6.16 0.16
C LEU A 36 6.08 -6.03 -1.23
N TYR A 37 7.03 -5.10 -1.41
CA TYR A 37 7.65 -4.88 -2.71
C TYR A 37 8.51 -6.09 -3.17
N ASN A 38 9.33 -6.66 -2.28
CA ASN A 38 10.24 -7.77 -2.64
C ASN A 38 9.74 -9.15 -2.20
N ALA A 39 9.07 -9.26 -1.05
CA ALA A 39 8.71 -10.53 -0.44
C ALA A 39 7.26 -10.55 0.11
N PRO A 40 6.26 -10.23 -0.73
CA PRO A 40 4.86 -10.07 -0.32
C PRO A 40 4.29 -11.30 0.37
N GLU A 41 4.62 -12.50 -0.11
CA GLU A 41 4.13 -13.75 0.48
C GLU A 41 4.55 -13.90 1.94
N ASN A 42 5.78 -13.53 2.29
CA ASN A 42 6.23 -13.58 3.67
C ASN A 42 5.37 -12.69 4.57
N VAL A 43 5.05 -11.48 4.10
CA VAL A 43 4.20 -10.52 4.80
C VAL A 43 2.78 -11.05 4.96
N LEU A 44 2.19 -11.55 3.87
CA LEU A 44 0.82 -12.08 3.87
C LEU A 44 0.69 -13.33 4.75
N MET A 45 1.65 -14.24 4.69
CA MET A 45 1.66 -15.44 5.52
C MET A 45 1.81 -15.11 7.01
N ILE A 46 2.66 -14.14 7.37
CA ILE A 46 2.77 -13.65 8.75
C ILE A 46 1.48 -12.98 9.21
N THR A 47 0.86 -12.17 8.35
CA THR A 47 -0.40 -11.48 8.64
C THR A 47 -1.52 -12.49 8.89
N LYS A 48 -1.60 -13.54 8.06
CA LYS A 48 -2.50 -14.67 8.22
C LYS A 48 -2.24 -15.43 9.53
N GLU A 49 -0.99 -15.76 9.81
CA GLU A 49 -0.59 -16.48 11.01
C GLU A 49 -1.05 -15.75 12.28
N VAL A 50 -0.86 -14.43 12.34
CA VAL A 50 -1.37 -13.60 13.45
C VAL A 50 -2.89 -13.64 13.52
N ALA A 51 -3.58 -13.53 12.37
CA ALA A 51 -5.04 -13.56 12.34
C ALA A 51 -5.62 -14.90 12.82
N ASP A 52 -5.01 -16.01 12.42
CA ASP A 52 -5.42 -17.37 12.78
C ASP A 52 -5.27 -17.67 14.28
N LEU A 53 -4.42 -16.94 15.02
CA LEU A 53 -4.32 -17.02 16.48
C LEU A 53 -5.66 -16.79 17.19
N ILE A 54 -6.62 -16.12 16.54
CA ILE A 54 -7.97 -15.95 17.09
C ILE A 54 -8.62 -17.30 17.42
N ASN A 55 -8.37 -18.32 16.60
CA ASN A 55 -8.92 -19.68 16.74
C ASN A 55 -8.25 -20.48 17.87
N HIS A 56 -7.05 -20.06 18.30
CA HIS A 56 -6.29 -20.76 19.33
C HIS A 56 -6.55 -20.18 20.73
N LYS A 57 -7.62 -20.65 21.40
CA LYS A 57 -8.06 -20.14 22.71
C LYS A 57 -6.99 -20.24 23.82
N HIS A 58 -6.09 -21.23 23.74
CA HIS A 58 -5.03 -21.45 24.73
C HIS A 58 -3.86 -20.47 24.59
N ILE A 59 -3.71 -19.82 23.43
CA ILE A 59 -2.67 -18.82 23.20
C ILE A 59 -3.12 -17.50 23.81
N ASN A 60 -2.36 -17.03 24.80
CA ASN A 60 -2.60 -15.77 25.48
C ASN A 60 -1.39 -14.82 25.43
N HIS A 61 -0.32 -15.22 24.74
CA HIS A 61 0.89 -14.42 24.58
C HIS A 61 1.42 -14.54 23.15
N LEU A 62 1.49 -13.42 22.45
CA LEU A 62 2.21 -13.27 21.18
C LEU A 62 3.58 -12.59 21.43
N HIS A 63 4.64 -13.22 20.93
CA HIS A 63 5.98 -12.65 20.94
C HIS A 63 6.51 -12.48 19.52
N ILE A 64 6.83 -11.24 19.13
CA ILE A 64 7.23 -10.90 17.76
C ILE A 64 8.71 -10.55 17.74
N ASP A 65 9.51 -11.31 17.00
CA ASP A 65 10.96 -11.17 16.99
C ASP A 65 11.45 -10.59 15.64
N HIS A 66 11.89 -9.34 15.66
CA HIS A 66 12.46 -8.65 14.49
C HIS A 66 13.99 -8.71 14.42
N ARG A 67 14.69 -9.40 15.34
CA ARG A 67 16.17 -9.34 15.41
C ARG A 67 16.89 -9.72 14.13
N LYS A 68 16.29 -10.61 13.33
CA LYS A 68 16.83 -11.05 12.04
C LYS A 68 16.33 -10.23 10.85
N CYS A 69 15.43 -9.27 11.05
CA CYS A 69 14.88 -8.46 9.99
C CYS A 69 15.92 -7.42 9.56
N GLU A 70 16.28 -7.45 8.27
CA GLU A 70 17.28 -6.57 7.65
C GLU A 70 16.60 -5.55 6.71
N GLN A 71 15.41 -5.88 6.19
CA GLN A 71 14.64 -5.02 5.31
C GLN A 71 13.16 -5.09 5.66
N HIS A 72 12.53 -3.93 5.82
CA HIS A 72 11.09 -3.80 5.91
C HIS A 72 10.61 -2.56 5.17
N ASP A 73 9.32 -2.51 4.86
CA ASP A 73 8.68 -1.33 4.31
C ASP A 73 7.46 -0.93 5.15
N LEU A 74 6.99 0.29 4.94
CA LEU A 74 5.84 0.84 5.65
C LEU A 74 4.59 -0.04 5.52
N SER A 75 4.42 -0.67 4.35
CA SER A 75 3.22 -1.45 4.03
C SER A 75 3.16 -2.77 4.79
N ALA A 76 4.30 -3.47 4.91
CA ALA A 76 4.41 -4.72 5.66
C ALA A 76 4.20 -4.50 7.15
N GLU A 77 4.78 -3.44 7.70
CA GLU A 77 4.63 -3.08 9.11
C GLU A 77 3.20 -2.64 9.44
N LEU A 78 2.54 -1.92 8.54
CA LEU A 78 1.13 -1.56 8.69
C LEU A 78 0.22 -2.80 8.73
N LEU A 79 0.42 -3.77 7.83
CA LEU A 79 -0.37 -5.01 7.81
C LEU A 79 -0.21 -5.80 9.10
N LEU A 80 1.03 -6.02 9.54
CA LEU A 80 1.32 -6.72 10.78
C LEU A 80 0.71 -5.99 11.98
N ALA A 81 0.90 -4.67 12.08
CA ALA A 81 0.32 -3.85 13.14
C ALA A 81 -1.21 -3.95 13.18
N ASN A 82 -1.87 -3.90 12.02
CA ASN A 82 -3.32 -4.04 11.91
C ASN A 82 -3.82 -5.43 12.33
N ALA A 83 -3.11 -6.49 11.96
CA ALA A 83 -3.45 -7.86 12.38
C ALA A 83 -3.31 -8.04 13.89
N VAL A 84 -2.16 -7.62 14.45
CA VAL A 84 -1.88 -7.74 15.89
C VAL A 84 -2.87 -6.93 16.73
N ARG A 85 -3.12 -5.67 16.35
CA ARG A 85 -4.09 -4.80 17.04
C ARG A 85 -5.49 -5.39 17.04
N SER A 86 -5.90 -6.00 15.92
CA SER A 86 -7.23 -6.58 15.81
C SER A 86 -7.33 -7.88 16.62
N LEU A 87 -6.27 -8.69 16.65
CA LEU A 87 -6.16 -9.89 17.48
C LEU A 87 -6.26 -9.53 18.98
N ASP A 88 -5.46 -8.58 19.44
CA ASP A 88 -5.42 -8.14 20.83
C ASP A 88 -6.78 -7.69 21.33
N ALA A 89 -7.43 -6.80 20.58
CA ALA A 89 -8.75 -6.29 20.90
C ALA A 89 -9.83 -7.39 20.99
N LEU A 90 -9.73 -8.44 20.17
CA LEU A 90 -10.71 -9.54 20.18
C LEU A 90 -10.44 -10.53 21.32
N LYS A 91 -9.18 -10.83 21.62
CA LYS A 91 -8.80 -11.74 22.72
C LYS A 91 -9.05 -11.12 24.10
N THR A 92 -8.93 -9.79 24.23
CA THR A 92 -9.16 -9.07 25.49
C THR A 92 -10.64 -8.79 25.78
N LYS A 93 -11.55 -8.96 24.80
CA LYS A 93 -12.98 -8.63 24.93
C LYS A 93 -13.68 -9.30 26.12
N ASN A 94 -13.23 -10.47 26.56
CA ASN A 94 -13.79 -11.21 27.69
C ASN A 94 -12.99 -11.04 29.00
N GLY A 95 -12.16 -9.99 29.11
CA GLY A 95 -11.35 -9.70 30.31
C GLY A 95 -10.07 -10.54 30.46
N ALA A 96 -9.80 -11.46 29.52
CA ALA A 96 -8.55 -12.22 29.52
C ALA A 96 -7.38 -11.34 29.06
N ARG A 97 -6.28 -11.31 29.83
CA ARG A 97 -5.05 -10.63 29.42
C ARG A 97 -4.41 -11.36 28.24
N PHE A 98 -4.46 -10.73 27.06
CA PHE A 98 -3.62 -11.11 25.92
C PHE A 98 -2.34 -10.28 25.99
N LYS A 99 -1.18 -10.93 26.03
CA LYS A 99 0.11 -10.26 26.15
C LYS A 99 0.76 -10.15 24.77
N ILE A 100 1.27 -8.97 24.45
CA ILE A 100 2.14 -8.74 23.31
C ILE A 100 3.52 -8.34 23.82
N SER A 101 4.55 -8.87 23.19
CA SER A 101 5.95 -8.53 23.47
C SER A 101 6.77 -8.72 22.21
N GLY A 102 8.00 -8.22 22.17
CA GLY A 102 8.86 -8.49 21.04
C GLY A 102 10.29 -8.03 21.24
N ASN A 103 11.10 -8.29 20.23
CA ASN A 103 12.44 -7.77 20.09
C ASN A 103 12.51 -6.86 18.86
N PHE A 104 13.19 -5.74 19.01
CA PHE A 104 13.49 -4.83 17.91
C PHE A 104 14.49 -5.44 16.91
N PRO A 105 14.49 -4.99 15.64
CA PRO A 105 15.60 -5.25 14.72
C PRO A 105 16.86 -4.54 15.21
N GLU A 106 18.04 -4.87 14.67
CA GLU A 106 19.28 -4.18 15.06
C GLU A 106 19.34 -2.74 14.52
N ASN A 107 18.85 -2.54 13.29
CA ASN A 107 18.87 -1.25 12.60
C ASN A 107 17.97 -0.20 13.28
N GLU A 108 18.57 0.94 13.67
CA GLU A 108 17.87 2.04 14.37
C GLU A 108 16.78 2.72 13.54
N LYS A 109 16.94 2.86 12.23
CA LYS A 109 15.89 3.40 11.34
C LYS A 109 14.66 2.50 11.37
N MET A 110 14.87 1.20 11.29
CA MET A 110 13.78 0.23 11.39
C MET A 110 13.09 0.28 12.77
N LYS A 111 13.86 0.44 13.86
CA LYS A 111 13.31 0.64 15.20
C LYS A 111 12.43 1.89 15.27
N ARG A 112 12.84 2.99 14.64
CA ARG A 112 12.08 4.24 14.62
C ARG A 112 10.75 4.06 13.88
N LEU A 113 10.75 3.41 12.71
CA LEU A 113 9.52 3.11 11.98
C LEU A 113 8.56 2.27 12.83
N LEU A 114 9.04 1.17 13.42
CA LEU A 114 8.24 0.32 14.31
C LEU A 114 7.62 1.10 15.47
N SER A 115 8.40 1.98 16.10
CA SER A 115 8.00 2.80 17.25
C SER A 115 7.04 3.93 16.89
N SER A 116 7.07 4.38 15.63
CA SER A 116 6.24 5.48 15.13
C SER A 116 4.90 5.00 14.59
N ILE A 117 4.85 3.84 13.92
CA ILE A 117 3.65 3.39 13.21
C ILE A 117 3.39 1.88 13.19
N GLY A 118 4.41 1.05 13.40
CA GLY A 118 4.29 -0.41 13.39
C GLY A 118 3.64 -1.00 14.65
N VAL A 119 3.88 -2.29 14.89
CA VAL A 119 3.26 -3.02 16.02
C VAL A 119 3.52 -2.34 17.36
N VAL A 120 4.70 -1.76 17.55
CA VAL A 120 5.08 -1.10 18.81
C VAL A 120 4.13 0.08 19.09
N LYS A 121 3.85 0.91 18.08
CA LYS A 121 2.93 2.05 18.22
C LYS A 121 1.52 1.64 18.64
N GLU A 122 1.05 0.51 18.12
CA GLU A 122 -0.34 0.05 18.31
C GLU A 122 -0.55 -0.72 19.62
N THR A 123 0.51 -1.32 20.18
CA THR A 123 0.37 -2.34 21.24
C THR A 123 1.28 -2.15 22.45
N ALA A 124 2.36 -1.37 22.33
CA ALA A 124 3.30 -1.18 23.42
C ALA A 124 2.85 -0.09 24.39
N ALA A 125 3.59 0.04 25.49
CA ALA A 125 3.41 1.18 26.39
C ALA A 125 3.88 2.48 25.73
N LYS A 126 3.21 3.60 26.01
CA LYS A 126 3.51 4.94 25.44
C LYS A 126 4.98 5.35 25.48
N ARG A 127 5.76 4.87 26.47
CA ARG A 127 7.21 5.13 26.58
C ARG A 127 8.06 4.61 25.40
N TYR A 128 7.55 3.63 24.66
CA TYR A 128 8.21 3.09 23.47
C TYR A 128 7.74 3.76 22.18
N HIS A 129 6.77 4.69 22.27
CA HIS A 129 6.22 5.33 21.08
C HIS A 129 7.10 6.50 20.69
N LEU A 130 7.34 6.63 19.39
CA LEU A 130 7.84 7.85 18.79
C LEU A 130 6.66 8.58 18.14
N ASN A 131 6.62 9.89 18.30
CA ASN A 131 5.66 10.80 17.68
C ASN A 131 6.41 11.71 16.71
N ASN A 132 5.68 12.55 15.97
CA ASN A 132 6.28 13.59 15.14
C ASN A 132 7.32 14.39 15.95
N LYS A 133 8.50 14.49 15.37
CA LYS A 133 9.64 15.27 15.86
C LYS A 133 10.22 16.02 14.68
N ASN A 134 11.17 16.93 14.93
CA ASN A 134 11.81 17.70 13.87
C ASN A 134 12.32 16.82 12.72
N ASP A 135 12.83 15.61 13.03
CA ASP A 135 13.41 14.70 12.04
C ASP A 135 12.44 13.58 11.61
N LEU A 136 11.17 13.61 12.01
CA LEU A 136 10.21 12.52 11.74
C LEU A 136 8.82 13.06 11.42
N LYS A 137 8.34 12.79 10.21
CA LYS A 137 7.01 13.16 9.76
C LYS A 137 6.13 11.92 9.60
N LEU A 138 5.02 11.91 10.31
CA LEU A 138 3.99 10.88 10.24
C LEU A 138 2.67 11.52 9.83
N TYR A 139 2.00 10.86 8.89
CA TYR A 139 0.61 11.11 8.57
C TYR A 139 -0.16 9.80 8.65
N LYS A 140 -1.36 9.84 9.24
CA LYS A 140 -2.24 8.67 9.33
C LYS A 140 -3.69 9.10 9.30
N LYS A 141 -4.44 8.58 8.32
CA LYS A 141 -5.89 8.70 8.26
C LYS A 141 -6.51 7.33 8.01
N ILE A 142 -7.62 7.05 8.68
CA ILE A 142 -8.33 5.78 8.58
C ILE A 142 -9.80 6.10 8.34
N SER A 143 -10.42 5.38 7.41
CA SER A 143 -11.85 5.47 7.13
C SER A 143 -12.72 5.19 8.37
N ASP A 144 -13.95 5.69 8.38
CA ASP A 144 -14.98 5.19 9.28
C ASP A 144 -16.04 4.40 8.52
N PRO A 145 -16.18 3.09 8.77
CA PRO A 145 -17.25 2.33 8.13
C PRO A 145 -18.66 2.72 8.60
N ASN A 146 -18.79 3.51 9.68
CA ASN A 146 -20.08 3.96 10.21
C ASN A 146 -20.39 5.43 9.90
N GLU A 147 -19.53 6.13 9.16
CA GLU A 147 -19.74 7.53 8.81
C GLU A 147 -20.89 7.65 7.81
N LYS A 148 -21.93 8.39 8.23
CA LYS A 148 -23.10 8.69 7.40
C LYS A 148 -22.73 9.84 6.47
N GLU A 149 -23.01 9.68 5.17
CA GLU A 149 -22.92 10.78 4.22
C GLU A 149 -24.00 11.82 4.55
N SER A 150 -23.58 13.01 4.97
CA SER A 150 -24.45 14.18 5.03
C SER A 150 -23.80 15.33 4.27
N LEU A 151 -24.62 16.17 3.63
CA LEU A 151 -24.16 17.34 2.87
C LEU A 151 -23.35 18.35 3.72
N PHE A 152 -23.42 18.25 5.05
CA PHE A 152 -22.77 19.14 6.02
C PHE A 152 -21.68 18.47 6.88
N SER A 153 -21.45 17.15 6.76
CA SER A 153 -20.38 16.47 7.50
C SER A 153 -19.06 16.59 6.74
N ASN A 154 -18.01 17.04 7.43
CA ASN A 154 -16.62 16.86 6.98
C ASN A 154 -16.37 15.37 6.77
N ASN A 155 -16.43 14.95 5.50
CA ASN A 155 -16.18 13.58 5.09
C ASN A 155 -14.70 13.26 5.37
N ARG A 156 -14.40 12.18 6.11
CA ARG A 156 -13.02 11.77 6.39
C ARG A 156 -12.13 11.67 5.17
N LYS A 157 -12.70 11.35 4.00
CA LYS A 157 -11.99 11.39 2.71
C LYS A 157 -11.52 12.81 2.38
N LYS A 158 -12.38 13.82 2.52
CA LYS A 158 -12.05 15.23 2.28
C LYS A 158 -11.00 15.72 3.27
N ASP A 159 -11.11 15.34 4.54
CA ASP A 159 -10.08 15.64 5.53
C ASP A 159 -8.75 14.96 5.15
N ALA A 160 -8.81 13.70 4.69
CA ALA A 160 -7.63 12.97 4.27
C ALA A 160 -6.87 13.71 3.17
N THR A 161 -7.57 14.14 2.12
CA THR A 161 -6.91 14.81 1.00
C THR A 161 -6.43 16.22 1.35
N THR A 162 -7.21 16.95 2.16
CA THR A 162 -6.86 18.30 2.61
C THR A 162 -5.66 18.33 3.54
N GLU A 163 -5.51 17.33 4.43
CA GLU A 163 -4.41 17.25 5.39
C GLU A 163 -3.15 16.58 4.81
N PHE A 164 -3.29 15.75 3.76
CA PHE A 164 -2.16 15.03 3.17
C PHE A 164 -1.23 15.92 2.35
N VAL A 165 -1.77 16.92 1.64
CA VAL A 165 -0.95 17.86 0.88
C VAL A 165 0.02 18.64 1.79
N PRO A 166 -0.43 19.24 2.91
CA PRO A 166 0.48 19.82 3.91
C PRO A 166 1.52 18.83 4.43
N TYR A 167 1.17 17.56 4.60
CA TYR A 167 2.13 16.54 5.01
C TYR A 167 3.24 16.30 3.98
N ILE A 168 2.91 16.27 2.68
CA ILE A 168 3.91 16.15 1.61
C ILE A 168 4.77 17.41 1.54
N ASP A 169 4.20 18.61 1.68
CA ASP A 169 4.97 19.86 1.74
C ASP A 169 5.95 19.86 2.92
N ASP A 170 5.49 19.37 4.08
CA ASP A 170 6.32 19.16 5.27
C ASP A 170 7.48 18.19 5.03
N CYS A 171 7.28 17.16 4.19
CA CYS A 171 8.33 16.23 3.80
C CYS A 171 9.34 16.87 2.84
N LEU A 172 8.88 17.68 1.88
CA LEU A 172 9.73 18.40 0.93
C LEU A 172 10.57 19.49 1.62
N SER A 173 10.09 20.04 2.74
CA SER A 173 10.83 21.04 3.51
C SER A 173 12.22 20.58 3.98
N PHE A 174 12.46 19.27 4.12
CA PHE A 174 13.78 18.73 4.50
C PHE A 174 14.85 18.89 3.42
N ILE A 175 14.45 19.10 2.17
CA ILE A 175 15.35 19.39 1.04
C ILE A 175 15.19 20.83 0.56
N ASN A 176 14.67 21.72 1.42
CA ASN A 176 14.37 23.13 1.11
C ASN A 176 13.44 23.33 -0.09
N ALA A 177 12.58 22.34 -0.36
CA ALA A 177 11.60 22.39 -1.43
C ALA A 177 10.19 22.63 -0.87
N ARG A 178 9.30 23.13 -1.74
CA ARG A 178 7.88 23.31 -1.46
C ARG A 178 7.08 23.06 -2.72
N MET A 179 5.85 22.60 -2.55
CA MET A 179 4.89 22.55 -3.65
C MET A 179 4.32 23.94 -3.92
N ASP A 180 4.14 24.26 -5.19
CA ASP A 180 3.32 25.41 -5.57
C ASP A 180 1.81 25.10 -5.46
N ARG A 181 0.98 26.10 -5.78
CA ARG A 181 -0.48 25.98 -5.69
C ARG A 181 -1.05 25.01 -6.73
N GLU A 182 -0.48 24.95 -7.91
CA GLU A 182 -0.92 24.07 -8.99
C GLU A 182 -0.61 22.60 -8.64
N GLU A 183 0.61 22.33 -8.20
CA GLU A 183 1.08 21.01 -7.72
C GLU A 183 0.24 20.51 -6.55
N SER A 184 0.02 21.38 -5.56
CA SER A 184 -0.85 21.09 -4.41
C SER A 184 -2.27 20.70 -4.83
N THR A 185 -2.81 21.39 -5.84
CA THR A 185 -4.16 21.11 -6.36
C THR A 185 -4.18 19.78 -7.12
N LYS A 186 -3.16 19.49 -7.93
CA LYS A 186 -3.01 18.21 -8.66
C LYS A 186 -2.90 17.04 -7.69
N LEU A 187 -2.06 17.13 -6.66
CA LEU A 187 -1.89 16.10 -5.64
C LEU A 187 -3.20 15.83 -4.87
N ASN A 188 -3.90 16.89 -4.45
CA ASN A 188 -5.19 16.76 -3.76
C ASN A 188 -6.22 16.04 -4.64
N HIS A 189 -6.29 16.41 -5.93
CA HIS A 189 -7.16 15.77 -6.92
C HIS A 189 -6.81 14.28 -7.08
N TYR A 190 -5.53 13.96 -7.33
CA TYR A 190 -5.09 12.58 -7.54
C TYR A 190 -5.37 11.70 -6.33
N LEU A 191 -5.08 12.19 -5.12
CA LEU A 191 -5.36 11.43 -3.90
C LEU A 191 -6.87 11.23 -3.68
N GLY A 192 -7.69 12.25 -3.99
CA GLY A 192 -9.14 12.16 -3.90
C GLY A 192 -9.72 11.07 -4.80
N GLU A 193 -9.18 10.93 -6.00
CA GLU A 193 -9.56 9.89 -6.95
C GLU A 193 -9.10 8.50 -6.48
N VAL A 194 -7.86 8.38 -5.98
CA VAL A 194 -7.34 7.10 -5.45
C VAL A 194 -8.12 6.62 -4.22
N LEU A 195 -8.43 7.52 -3.28
CA LEU A 195 -9.26 7.18 -2.11
C LEU A 195 -10.71 6.91 -2.50
N GLY A 196 -11.24 7.61 -3.50
CA GLY A 196 -12.56 7.33 -4.06
C GLY A 196 -12.64 5.91 -4.60
N ASN A 197 -11.66 5.52 -5.41
CA ASN A 197 -11.53 4.16 -5.92
C ASN A 197 -11.42 3.13 -4.79
N ALA A 198 -10.66 3.44 -3.74
CA ALA A 198 -10.56 2.55 -2.58
C ALA A 198 -11.92 2.32 -1.92
N GLU A 199 -12.73 3.37 -1.66
CA GLU A 199 -14.07 3.21 -1.07
C GLU A 199 -15.04 2.48 -2.01
N GLU A 200 -14.98 2.81 -3.28
CA GLU A 200 -15.96 2.39 -4.26
C GLU A 200 -15.78 0.97 -4.78
N HIS A 201 -14.54 0.50 -4.92
CA HIS A 201 -14.24 -0.82 -5.48
C HIS A 201 -14.18 -1.93 -4.44
N SER A 202 -13.85 -1.66 -3.18
CA SER A 202 -13.87 -2.71 -2.13
C SER A 202 -15.26 -3.13 -1.71
N GLY A 203 -16.29 -2.31 -1.97
CA GLY A 203 -17.63 -2.46 -1.40
C GLY A 203 -17.68 -2.17 0.12
N GLU A 204 -16.59 -1.66 0.69
CA GLU A 204 -16.41 -1.46 2.13
C GLU A 204 -15.59 -0.18 2.38
N LYS A 205 -16.06 0.72 3.26
CA LYS A 205 -15.28 1.91 3.68
C LYS A 205 -14.19 1.50 4.69
N LEU A 206 -13.22 0.71 4.25
CA LEU A 206 -12.12 0.15 5.07
C LEU A 206 -10.75 0.48 4.47
N TRP A 207 -10.48 1.77 4.28
CA TRP A 207 -9.18 2.25 3.82
C TRP A 207 -8.32 2.85 4.94
N THR A 208 -7.01 2.80 4.75
CA THR A 208 -6.01 3.46 5.59
C THR A 208 -5.01 4.16 4.67
N LEU A 209 -4.83 5.46 4.88
CA LEU A 209 -3.79 6.27 4.25
C LEU A 209 -2.71 6.56 5.28
N LEU A 210 -1.47 6.30 4.91
CA LEU A 210 -0.33 6.44 5.79
C LEU A 210 0.84 7.07 5.03
N GLY A 211 1.48 8.05 5.65
CA GLY A 211 2.73 8.64 5.19
C GLY A 211 3.78 8.56 6.28
N TYR A 212 5.00 8.19 5.93
CA TYR A 212 6.14 8.14 6.83
C TYR A 212 7.40 8.69 6.17
N LEU A 213 8.08 9.59 6.87
CA LEU A 213 9.42 10.05 6.53
C LEU A 213 10.28 10.15 7.78
N ASP A 214 11.51 9.64 7.67
CA ASP A 214 12.54 9.69 8.71
C ASP A 214 13.76 10.43 8.16
N ALA A 215 13.93 11.67 8.62
CA ALA A 215 15.01 12.58 8.24
C ALA A 215 16.20 12.55 9.19
N LYS A 216 16.29 11.55 10.07
CA LYS A 216 17.46 11.36 10.94
C LYS A 216 18.76 11.17 10.18
N ASN A 217 18.69 10.61 8.96
CA ASN A 217 19.83 10.41 8.09
C ASN A 217 19.57 11.10 6.74
N PRO A 218 20.20 12.26 6.46
CA PRO A 218 20.04 12.97 5.20
C PRO A 218 20.39 12.14 3.96
N ASP A 219 21.37 11.24 4.08
CA ASP A 219 21.83 10.37 2.98
C ASP A 219 20.84 9.22 2.67
N ASP A 220 19.89 8.98 3.57
CA ASP A 220 18.90 7.90 3.51
C ASP A 220 17.49 8.44 3.80
N LEU A 221 17.19 9.58 3.18
CA LEU A 221 15.91 10.27 3.32
C LEU A 221 14.91 9.73 2.27
N TYR A 222 13.96 8.95 2.78
CA TYR A 222 12.87 8.36 1.99
C TYR A 222 11.52 8.76 2.58
N CYS A 223 10.60 9.10 1.68
CA CYS A 223 9.19 9.19 2.00
C CYS A 223 8.51 7.91 1.52
N GLU A 224 7.71 7.30 2.39
CA GLU A 224 6.89 6.13 2.11
C GLU A 224 5.42 6.47 2.30
N ILE A 225 4.59 6.09 1.33
CA ILE A 225 3.14 6.27 1.35
C ILE A 225 2.49 4.90 1.16
N VAL A 226 1.48 4.62 1.98
CA VAL A 226 0.66 3.41 1.87
C VAL A 226 -0.81 3.78 1.83
N ILE A 227 -1.51 3.28 0.81
CA ILE A 227 -2.96 3.30 0.73
C ILE A 227 -3.41 1.84 0.76
N LEU A 228 -3.96 1.44 1.89
CA LEU A 228 -4.44 0.08 2.13
C LEU A 228 -5.96 0.07 2.09
N ASN A 229 -6.56 -0.89 1.40
CA ASN A 229 -7.99 -1.08 1.34
C ASN A 229 -8.36 -2.56 1.48
N ILE A 230 -9.32 -2.87 2.37
CA ILE A 230 -9.81 -4.24 2.60
C ILE A 230 -11.19 -4.41 1.98
N GLY A 231 -11.38 -5.47 1.20
CA GLY A 231 -12.65 -5.83 0.57
C GLY A 231 -12.43 -6.59 -0.73
N LYS A 232 -13.20 -6.25 -1.77
CA LYS A 232 -13.04 -6.86 -3.09
C LYS A 232 -11.71 -6.47 -3.73
N THR A 233 -11.13 -7.42 -4.45
CA THR A 233 -9.98 -7.20 -5.33
C THR A 233 -10.42 -6.55 -6.64
N ILE A 234 -9.48 -5.97 -7.39
CA ILE A 234 -9.76 -5.41 -8.71
C ILE A 234 -10.34 -6.50 -9.62
N TYR A 235 -9.73 -7.68 -9.66
CA TYR A 235 -10.25 -8.80 -10.46
C TYR A 235 -11.68 -9.18 -10.10
N GLN A 236 -12.01 -9.32 -8.81
CA GLN A 236 -13.36 -9.64 -8.37
C GLN A 236 -14.39 -8.59 -8.84
N THR A 237 -14.04 -7.31 -8.85
CA THR A 237 -14.97 -6.28 -9.34
C THR A 237 -15.28 -6.38 -10.84
N PHE A 238 -14.30 -6.78 -11.66
CA PHE A 238 -14.53 -7.05 -13.09
C PHE A 238 -15.30 -8.37 -13.28
N ASP A 239 -14.92 -9.40 -12.54
CA ASP A 239 -15.54 -10.73 -12.65
C ASP A 239 -17.03 -10.73 -12.27
N GLU A 240 -17.43 -9.98 -11.24
CA GLU A 240 -18.84 -9.78 -10.89
C GLU A 240 -19.66 -9.13 -12.01
N LYS A 241 -18.99 -8.37 -12.88
CA LYS A 241 -19.62 -7.70 -14.00
C LYS A 241 -19.43 -8.45 -15.30
N ARG A 242 -18.86 -9.67 -15.33
CA ARG A 242 -18.44 -10.43 -16.54
C ARG A 242 -19.46 -10.54 -17.69
N ASN A 243 -20.76 -10.43 -17.39
CA ASN A 243 -21.85 -10.50 -18.37
C ASN A 243 -22.30 -9.12 -18.91
N VAL A 244 -21.69 -8.02 -18.46
CA VAL A 244 -22.02 -6.64 -18.84
C VAL A 244 -21.11 -6.19 -19.99
N GLU A 245 -21.63 -6.17 -21.21
CA GLU A 245 -20.80 -6.00 -22.42
C GLU A 245 -19.95 -4.71 -22.43
N ILE A 246 -20.48 -3.58 -21.95
CA ILE A 246 -19.75 -2.31 -21.89
C ILE A 246 -18.53 -2.36 -20.96
N VAL A 247 -18.57 -3.22 -19.93
CA VAL A 247 -17.45 -3.44 -19.00
C VAL A 247 -16.47 -4.46 -19.56
N ASN A 248 -16.98 -5.51 -20.23
CA ASN A 248 -16.15 -6.68 -20.54
C ASN A 248 -15.69 -6.79 -21.98
N GLY A 249 -16.27 -6.08 -22.95
CA GLY A 249 -15.91 -6.28 -24.36
C GLY A 249 -14.42 -6.07 -24.62
N SER A 250 -13.85 -4.99 -24.09
CA SER A 250 -12.40 -4.72 -24.17
C SER A 250 -11.58 -5.63 -23.27
N TRP A 251 -12.10 -5.97 -22.07
CA TRP A 251 -11.41 -6.83 -21.10
C TRP A 251 -11.28 -8.27 -21.61
N GLN A 252 -12.35 -8.87 -22.11
CA GLN A 252 -12.36 -10.22 -22.68
C GLN A 252 -11.49 -10.29 -23.92
N SER A 253 -11.50 -9.26 -24.77
CA SER A 253 -10.58 -9.17 -25.92
C SER A 253 -9.12 -9.18 -25.47
N TYR A 254 -8.79 -8.38 -24.46
CA TYR A 254 -7.44 -8.33 -23.89
C TYR A 254 -7.03 -9.67 -23.25
N LEU A 255 -7.92 -10.30 -22.48
CA LEU A 255 -7.70 -11.62 -21.89
C LEU A 255 -7.49 -12.68 -22.98
N ALA A 256 -8.36 -12.76 -23.97
CA ALA A 256 -8.28 -13.74 -25.04
C ALA A 256 -6.96 -13.64 -25.82
N LYS A 257 -6.39 -12.43 -25.89
CA LYS A 257 -5.14 -12.17 -26.59
C LYS A 257 -3.90 -12.62 -25.82
N HIS A 258 -3.91 -12.44 -24.50
CA HIS A 258 -2.69 -12.57 -23.68
C HIS A 258 -2.73 -13.70 -22.66
N LEU A 259 -3.85 -14.43 -22.56
CA LEU A 259 -3.94 -15.62 -21.73
C LEU A 259 -2.92 -16.68 -22.14
N GLY A 260 -2.17 -17.18 -21.16
CA GLY A 260 -1.14 -18.18 -21.39
C GLY A 260 -0.12 -18.16 -20.27
N LYS A 261 0.95 -17.37 -20.43
CA LYS A 261 2.01 -17.24 -19.41
C LYS A 261 1.50 -16.47 -18.19
N LEU A 262 0.64 -15.49 -18.42
CA LEU A 262 -0.01 -14.68 -17.40
C LEU A 262 -1.43 -15.19 -17.15
N ASN A 263 -1.87 -15.11 -15.89
CA ASN A 263 -3.21 -15.48 -15.49
C ASN A 263 -4.21 -14.31 -15.64
N GLU A 264 -5.51 -14.63 -15.57
CA GLU A 264 -6.57 -13.62 -15.71
C GLU A 264 -6.45 -12.48 -14.70
N GLU A 265 -6.03 -12.75 -13.47
CA GLU A 265 -5.91 -11.75 -12.41
C GLU A 265 -4.80 -10.73 -12.73
N GLN A 266 -3.65 -11.19 -13.21
CA GLN A 266 -2.54 -10.34 -13.67
C GLN A 266 -2.96 -9.45 -14.84
N LEU A 267 -3.55 -10.06 -15.87
CA LEU A 267 -3.99 -9.33 -17.06
C LEU A 267 -5.10 -8.34 -16.75
N THR A 268 -6.01 -8.68 -15.85
CA THR A 268 -7.07 -7.77 -15.39
C THR A 268 -6.48 -6.57 -14.65
N LEU A 269 -5.44 -6.77 -13.83
CA LEU A 269 -4.77 -5.67 -13.16
C LEU A 269 -4.14 -4.71 -14.18
N VAL A 270 -3.43 -5.22 -15.20
CA VAL A 270 -2.86 -4.37 -16.27
C VAL A 270 -3.94 -3.65 -17.07
N HIS A 271 -5.00 -4.36 -17.44
CA HIS A 271 -6.13 -3.78 -18.17
C HIS A 271 -6.80 -2.64 -17.38
N SER A 272 -6.99 -2.82 -16.07
CA SER A 272 -7.56 -1.80 -15.19
C SER A 272 -6.71 -0.54 -15.05
N MET A 273 -5.43 -0.58 -15.42
CA MET A 273 -4.55 0.59 -15.39
C MET A 273 -4.73 1.50 -16.60
N GLN A 274 -5.36 1.03 -17.67
CA GLN A 274 -5.59 1.84 -18.87
C GLN A 274 -6.66 2.91 -18.64
N GLN A 275 -6.53 4.07 -19.27
CA GLN A 275 -7.57 5.10 -19.20
C GLN A 275 -8.89 4.60 -19.82
N ASN A 276 -10.02 5.00 -19.22
CA ASN A 276 -11.38 4.61 -19.57
C ASN A 276 -11.69 3.11 -19.37
N ILE A 277 -10.88 2.40 -18.58
CA ILE A 277 -11.20 1.04 -18.15
C ILE A 277 -11.67 1.08 -16.70
N SER A 278 -12.90 0.58 -16.46
CA SER A 278 -13.47 0.46 -15.11
C SER A 278 -14.53 -0.62 -15.06
N SER A 279 -14.64 -1.29 -13.92
CA SER A 279 -15.73 -2.24 -13.63
C SER A 279 -17.10 -1.57 -13.46
N LYS A 280 -17.16 -0.23 -13.49
CA LYS A 280 -18.37 0.59 -13.29
C LYS A 280 -18.75 1.43 -14.51
N LEU A 281 -18.25 1.10 -15.69
CA LEU A 281 -18.59 1.83 -16.93
C LEU A 281 -20.09 1.78 -17.26
N ASP A 282 -20.80 0.76 -16.75
CA ASP A 282 -22.25 0.63 -16.86
C ASP A 282 -23.04 1.60 -15.96
N GLU A 283 -22.40 2.14 -14.91
CA GLU A 283 -23.01 3.10 -13.99
C GLU A 283 -22.77 4.54 -14.46
N GLN A 284 -21.55 4.84 -14.92
CA GLN A 284 -21.12 6.18 -15.36
C GLN A 284 -20.09 6.08 -16.49
N ILE A 285 -20.37 6.70 -17.64
CA ILE A 285 -19.58 6.57 -18.88
C ILE A 285 -18.20 7.26 -18.76
N ASP A 286 -18.06 8.25 -17.88
CA ASP A 286 -16.82 8.99 -17.63
C ASP A 286 -15.85 8.30 -16.65
N ARG A 287 -16.21 7.11 -16.14
CA ARG A 287 -15.37 6.30 -15.24
C ARG A 287 -14.11 5.78 -15.95
N GLY A 288 -13.10 5.45 -15.14
CA GLY A 288 -11.80 4.92 -15.62
C GLY A 288 -10.67 5.95 -15.66
N GLN A 289 -10.77 7.03 -14.87
CA GLN A 289 -9.68 8.01 -14.70
C GLN A 289 -8.79 7.75 -13.48
N GLY A 290 -9.27 7.02 -12.46
CA GLY A 290 -8.54 6.92 -11.19
C GLY A 290 -7.18 6.21 -11.28
N SER A 291 -7.03 5.21 -12.14
CA SER A 291 -5.71 4.57 -12.38
C SER A 291 -4.73 5.53 -13.06
N LYS A 292 -5.23 6.39 -13.98
CA LYS A 292 -4.44 7.47 -14.57
C LYS A 292 -3.95 8.44 -13.51
N HIS A 293 -4.81 8.83 -12.58
CA HIS A 293 -4.42 9.71 -11.49
C HIS A 293 -3.38 9.10 -10.55
N LEU A 294 -3.46 7.79 -10.27
CA LEU A 294 -2.43 7.09 -9.50
C LEU A 294 -1.08 7.05 -10.22
N ILE A 295 -1.08 6.71 -11.50
CA ILE A 295 0.14 6.66 -12.32
C ILE A 295 0.75 8.05 -12.42
N ASN A 296 -0.07 9.07 -12.70
CA ASN A 296 0.38 10.46 -12.74
C ASN A 296 0.91 10.93 -11.39
N LEU A 297 0.30 10.52 -10.27
CA LEU A 297 0.82 10.81 -8.93
C LEU A 297 2.24 10.25 -8.76
N PHE A 298 2.48 8.99 -9.12
CA PHE A 298 3.80 8.37 -9.01
C PHE A 298 4.85 9.08 -9.88
N HIS A 299 4.52 9.36 -11.14
CA HIS A 299 5.44 10.05 -12.04
C HIS A 299 5.67 11.50 -11.61
N HIS A 300 4.65 12.21 -11.19
CA HIS A 300 4.77 13.59 -10.71
C HIS A 300 5.66 13.66 -9.46
N LEU A 301 5.43 12.80 -8.46
CA LEU A 301 6.30 12.73 -7.27
C LEU A 301 7.75 12.40 -7.65
N THR A 302 7.95 11.50 -8.62
CA THR A 302 9.27 11.13 -9.13
C THR A 302 9.97 12.31 -9.82
N GLU A 303 9.27 12.98 -10.73
CA GLU A 303 9.79 14.08 -11.53
C GLU A 303 10.13 15.28 -10.65
N GLU A 304 9.26 15.64 -9.70
CA GLU A 304 9.54 16.73 -8.76
C GLU A 304 10.75 16.41 -7.87
N CYS A 305 10.85 15.19 -7.35
CA CYS A 305 12.03 14.80 -6.58
C CYS A 305 13.31 14.87 -7.43
N ASN A 306 13.25 14.44 -8.69
CA ASN A 306 14.40 14.50 -9.60
C ASN A 306 14.77 15.94 -9.97
N ARG A 307 13.79 16.80 -10.24
CA ARG A 307 14.00 18.23 -10.53
C ARG A 307 14.70 18.90 -9.35
N LEU A 308 14.21 18.67 -8.14
CA LEU A 308 14.80 19.21 -6.92
C LEU A 308 16.21 18.66 -6.66
N ASN A 309 16.47 17.37 -6.93
CA ASN A 309 17.81 16.80 -6.83
C ASN A 309 18.78 17.46 -7.84
N LEU A 310 18.34 17.69 -9.09
CA LEU A 310 19.14 18.37 -10.11
C LEU A 310 19.45 19.82 -9.74
N GLU A 311 18.46 20.57 -9.26
CA GLU A 311 18.64 21.95 -8.79
C GLU A 311 19.64 22.05 -7.63
N ASN A 312 19.74 20.99 -6.81
CA ASN A 312 20.67 20.91 -5.70
C ASN A 312 22.02 20.24 -6.07
N ASN A 313 22.31 19.95 -7.34
CA ASN A 313 23.52 19.23 -7.79
C ASN A 313 23.71 17.85 -7.15
N VAL A 314 22.62 17.15 -6.86
CA VAL A 314 22.66 15.81 -6.24
C VAL A 314 22.45 14.74 -7.28
N THR A 315 23.41 13.82 -7.41
CA THR A 315 23.25 12.59 -8.20
C THR A 315 22.60 11.50 -7.35
N SER A 316 21.26 11.41 -7.42
CA SER A 316 20.54 10.28 -6.83
C SER A 316 20.58 9.06 -7.75
N SER A 317 21.07 7.94 -7.22
CA SER A 317 20.94 6.61 -7.87
C SER A 317 19.67 5.87 -7.44
N SER A 318 18.88 6.45 -6.53
CA SER A 318 17.73 5.80 -5.93
C SER A 318 16.50 5.93 -6.84
N LYS A 319 16.05 4.80 -7.40
CA LYS A 319 14.85 4.75 -8.21
C LYS A 319 13.60 4.77 -7.32
N PRO A 320 12.59 5.61 -7.62
CA PRO A 320 11.31 5.55 -6.94
C PRO A 320 10.64 4.22 -7.23
N GLN A 321 9.88 3.73 -6.25
CA GLN A 321 9.23 2.45 -6.29
C GLN A 321 7.74 2.62 -6.03
N MET A 322 6.90 1.96 -6.81
CA MET A 322 5.50 1.77 -6.48
C MET A 322 5.08 0.32 -6.65
N LEU A 323 4.19 -0.15 -5.78
CA LEU A 323 3.56 -1.45 -5.87
C LEU A 323 2.05 -1.27 -5.78
N ILE A 324 1.32 -1.95 -6.64
CA ILE A 324 -0.10 -2.25 -6.47
C ILE A 324 -0.21 -3.75 -6.27
N LEU A 325 -0.75 -4.18 -5.14
CA LEU A 325 -1.06 -5.59 -4.87
C LEU A 325 -2.57 -5.70 -4.67
N SER A 326 -3.24 -6.49 -5.52
CA SER A 326 -4.67 -6.77 -5.44
C SER A 326 -4.91 -8.26 -5.65
N GLY A 327 -5.44 -8.92 -4.63
CA GLY A 327 -5.61 -10.38 -4.68
C GLY A 327 -4.28 -11.10 -4.84
N GLY A 328 -4.20 -12.01 -5.82
CA GLY A 328 -3.00 -12.76 -6.19
C GLY A 328 -2.09 -12.06 -7.19
N ALA A 329 -2.48 -10.89 -7.72
CA ALA A 329 -1.70 -10.16 -8.72
C ALA A 329 -1.00 -8.93 -8.13
N MET A 330 0.19 -8.66 -8.65
CA MET A 330 0.97 -7.47 -8.33
C MET A 330 1.31 -6.69 -9.59
N LEU A 331 1.52 -5.40 -9.43
CA LEU A 331 2.05 -4.52 -10.46
C LEU A 331 3.12 -3.63 -9.82
N LYS A 332 4.34 -3.72 -10.33
CA LYS A 332 5.52 -3.00 -9.83
C LYS A 332 5.87 -1.87 -10.76
N PHE A 333 6.34 -0.77 -10.17
CA PHE A 333 6.90 0.38 -10.86
C PHE A 333 8.27 0.66 -10.26
N ASP A 334 9.22 0.94 -11.14
CA ASP A 334 10.56 1.42 -10.81
C ASP A 334 11.02 2.56 -11.77
N GLY A 335 10.08 3.07 -12.58
CA GLY A 335 10.33 4.06 -13.62
C GLY A 335 10.80 3.51 -14.97
N THR A 336 10.95 2.19 -15.15
CA THR A 336 11.39 1.57 -16.41
C THR A 336 10.40 1.79 -17.54
N TYR A 337 9.12 1.47 -17.32
CA TYR A 337 8.06 1.78 -18.26
C TYR A 337 7.42 3.13 -17.92
N LYS A 338 7.06 3.90 -18.94
CA LYS A 338 6.36 5.18 -18.80
C LYS A 338 5.02 5.14 -19.53
N PRO A 339 3.98 5.80 -18.99
CA PRO A 339 2.73 5.97 -19.72
C PRO A 339 2.93 6.87 -20.94
N SER A 340 2.11 6.66 -21.97
CA SER A 340 2.03 7.54 -23.13
C SER A 340 0.58 7.66 -23.58
N GLU A 341 0.27 8.69 -24.35
CA GLU A 341 -1.05 8.81 -24.97
C GLU A 341 -1.09 8.03 -26.29
N ASP A 342 -2.20 7.34 -26.55
CA ASP A 342 -2.46 6.73 -27.85
C ASP A 342 -2.93 7.76 -28.87
N SER A 343 -3.20 7.32 -30.11
CA SER A 343 -3.68 8.18 -31.20
C SER A 343 -5.02 8.89 -30.90
N LYS A 344 -5.73 8.49 -29.84
CA LYS A 344 -7.00 9.07 -29.39
C LYS A 344 -6.82 9.97 -28.15
N GLY A 345 -5.57 10.21 -27.72
CA GLY A 345 -5.26 11.00 -26.52
C GLY A 345 -5.54 10.25 -25.20
N LEU A 346 -5.71 8.92 -25.25
CA LEU A 346 -5.95 8.13 -24.05
C LEU A 346 -4.64 7.62 -23.49
N MET A 347 -4.44 7.77 -22.18
CA MET A 347 -3.28 7.23 -21.50
C MET A 347 -3.28 5.70 -21.57
N ARG A 348 -2.15 5.17 -22.06
CA ARG A 348 -1.81 3.76 -22.10
C ARG A 348 -0.59 3.49 -21.24
N PHE A 349 -0.66 2.36 -20.54
CA PHE A 349 0.43 1.86 -19.71
C PHE A 349 0.46 0.33 -19.76
N ALA A 350 1.03 -0.20 -20.84
CA ALA A 350 0.98 -1.63 -21.17
C ALA A 350 2.15 -2.44 -20.60
N LEU A 351 3.11 -1.81 -19.92
CA LEU A 351 4.25 -2.47 -19.26
C LEU A 351 5.08 -3.34 -20.22
N ASN A 352 5.28 -2.87 -21.43
CA ASN A 352 6.18 -3.46 -22.42
C ASN A 352 6.92 -2.36 -23.18
N SER A 353 7.98 -2.72 -23.90
CA SER A 353 8.89 -1.77 -24.57
C SER A 353 8.19 -0.87 -25.60
N GLU A 354 7.11 -1.34 -26.20
CA GLU A 354 6.34 -0.60 -27.20
C GLU A 354 5.16 0.18 -26.60
N ASN A 355 4.94 0.06 -25.29
CA ASN A 355 3.77 0.57 -24.56
C ASN A 355 2.43 0.29 -25.29
N SER A 356 2.28 -0.94 -25.79
CA SER A 356 1.12 -1.34 -26.58
C SER A 356 0.32 -2.44 -25.90
N ILE A 357 -0.99 -2.24 -25.78
CA ILE A 357 -1.93 -3.26 -25.28
C ILE A 357 -2.02 -4.48 -26.20
N GLU A 358 -1.49 -4.36 -27.42
CA GLU A 358 -1.42 -5.46 -28.39
C GLU A 358 -0.27 -6.43 -28.09
N ILE A 359 0.63 -6.08 -27.17
CA ILE A 359 1.80 -6.87 -26.79
C ILE A 359 1.65 -7.29 -25.33
N GLU A 360 2.11 -8.51 -25.03
CA GLU A 360 2.08 -9.07 -23.68
C GLU A 360 2.88 -8.17 -22.71
N PRO A 361 2.37 -7.88 -21.50
CA PRO A 361 3.11 -7.13 -20.49
C PRO A 361 4.29 -7.94 -19.94
N ASP A 362 5.34 -7.25 -19.48
CA ASP A 362 6.54 -7.84 -18.91
C ASP A 362 6.26 -8.48 -17.54
N GLU A 363 6.39 -9.81 -17.47
CA GLU A 363 6.13 -10.62 -16.27
C GLU A 363 6.93 -10.18 -15.03
N CYS A 364 8.12 -9.57 -15.21
CA CYS A 364 8.94 -9.07 -14.11
C CYS A 364 8.24 -7.95 -13.32
N TYR A 365 7.37 -7.19 -14.01
CA TYR A 365 6.63 -6.07 -13.47
C TYR A 365 5.21 -6.41 -13.04
N ILE A 366 4.74 -7.62 -13.36
CA ILE A 366 3.41 -8.08 -12.95
C ILE A 366 3.43 -9.45 -12.26
N PRO A 367 4.28 -9.68 -11.24
CA PRO A 367 4.42 -10.99 -10.65
C PRO A 367 3.10 -11.46 -10.01
N SER A 368 2.78 -12.75 -10.16
CA SER A 368 1.72 -13.40 -9.41
C SER A 368 2.25 -13.95 -8.10
N LEU A 369 1.44 -13.89 -7.04
CA LEU A 369 1.67 -14.65 -5.83
C LEU A 369 1.50 -16.16 -6.09
N ARG A 370 2.13 -17.00 -5.28
CA ARG A 370 1.96 -18.45 -5.31
C ARG A 370 0.50 -18.84 -5.14
N HIS A 371 0.14 -19.96 -5.74
CA HIS A 371 -1.21 -20.49 -5.74
C HIS A 371 -1.86 -20.48 -4.35
N GLY A 372 -3.02 -19.82 -4.27
CA GLY A 372 -3.83 -19.68 -3.07
C GLY A 372 -3.44 -18.51 -2.16
N VAL A 373 -2.28 -17.87 -2.31
CA VAL A 373 -1.94 -16.66 -1.55
C VAL A 373 -2.55 -15.45 -2.26
N ALA A 374 -3.45 -14.73 -1.58
CA ALA A 374 -4.09 -13.55 -2.12
C ALA A 374 -4.34 -12.52 -1.03
N PHE A 375 -4.09 -11.25 -1.33
CA PHE A 375 -4.43 -10.14 -0.44
C PHE A 375 -5.93 -9.80 -0.54
N PRO A 376 -6.68 -9.72 0.57
CA PRO A 376 -8.13 -9.48 0.58
C PRO A 376 -8.47 -7.99 0.37
N GLY A 377 -8.20 -7.48 -0.83
CA GLY A 377 -8.46 -6.10 -1.23
C GLY A 377 -7.36 -5.57 -2.14
N THR A 378 -7.00 -4.30 -1.96
CA THR A 378 -5.92 -3.65 -2.72
C THR A 378 -5.02 -2.86 -1.79
N THR A 379 -3.70 -2.93 -2.00
CA THR A 379 -2.72 -2.08 -1.33
C THR A 379 -1.84 -1.40 -2.36
N ILE A 380 -1.66 -0.09 -2.19
CA ILE A 380 -0.76 0.73 -2.98
C ILE A 380 0.35 1.18 -2.05
N TYR A 381 1.58 0.92 -2.44
CA TYR A 381 2.79 1.35 -1.74
C TYR A 381 3.60 2.23 -2.68
N ILE A 382 4.02 3.40 -2.21
CA ILE A 382 4.89 4.32 -2.95
C ILE A 382 6.08 4.65 -2.06
N ARG A 383 7.28 4.63 -2.62
CA ARG A 383 8.52 5.04 -1.97
C ARG A 383 9.34 5.90 -2.92
N PHE A 384 9.74 7.07 -2.48
CA PHE A 384 10.64 7.95 -3.22
C PHE A 384 11.70 8.53 -2.28
N SER A 385 12.88 8.79 -2.85
CA SER A 385 13.98 9.43 -2.14
C SER A 385 13.87 10.94 -2.28
N LEU A 386 14.09 11.64 -1.18
CA LEU A 386 14.32 13.07 -1.15
C LEU A 386 15.80 13.20 -0.82
N GLN A 387 16.68 13.62 -1.74
CA GLN A 387 18.09 13.77 -1.40
C GLN A 387 18.42 15.23 -1.12
N GLN A 388 19.23 15.45 -0.10
CA GLN A 388 19.79 16.76 0.22
C GLN A 388 21.21 16.83 -0.37
N SER A 389 21.60 18.00 -0.87
CA SER A 389 23.00 18.22 -1.25
C SER A 389 23.89 18.28 -0.02
N GLU A 390 25.05 17.62 -0.09
CA GLU A 390 26.20 18.09 0.66
C GLU A 390 26.55 19.47 0.11
N LEU A 391 26.21 20.52 0.87
CA LEU A 391 26.96 21.76 0.79
C LEU A 391 28.39 21.39 1.20
N VAL A 392 29.27 21.20 0.20
CA VAL A 392 30.71 21.21 0.42
C VAL A 392 31.02 22.55 1.07
N SER A 393 31.29 22.52 2.37
CA SER A 393 31.82 23.66 3.10
C SER A 393 33.18 23.99 2.49
N LEU A 394 33.26 25.09 1.74
CA LEU A 394 34.50 25.73 1.32
C LEU A 394 35.21 26.36 2.52
#